data_AF-A0A382T741-F1
#
_entry.id   AF-A0A382T741-F1
#
_cell.length_a   1.000
_cell.length_b   1.000
_cell.length_c   1.000
_cell.angle_alpha   90.00
_cell.angle_beta   90.00
_cell.angle_gamma   90.00
#
_symmetry.space_group_name_H-M   'P 1'
#
loop_
_entity.id
_entity.type
_entity.pdbx_description
1 polymer ?
#
loop_
_entity_poly.entity_id
_entity_poly.type
_entity_poly.pdbx_seq_one_letter_code
_entity_poly.pdbx_strand_id
1 'polypeptide(L)'
;MGLLSFIFWTLVFFTTLVVLCYKAVELRTATIAAGVILLAYTILGDPGNIFLAIDWVMFALLVSFNIPEVRRNYVSSQILKFYKS
;
A
#
# COMPACT_ATOMS: atom_id res chain seq x y z
N MET A 1 -12.64 -10.30 -13.29
CA MET A 1 -11.46 -11.08 -12.83
C MET A 1 -11.67 -12.59 -12.80
N GLY A 2 -10.81 -13.36 -13.48
CA GLY A 2 -10.75 -14.83 -13.32
C GLY A 2 -9.85 -15.28 -12.15
N LEU A 3 -10.05 -16.51 -11.65
CA LEU A 3 -9.33 -17.05 -10.48
C LEU A 3 -7.79 -17.01 -10.61
N LEU A 4 -7.26 -17.37 -11.78
CA LEU A 4 -5.80 -17.33 -12.01
C LEU A 4 -5.24 -15.92 -11.95
N SER A 5 -5.97 -14.94 -12.53
CA SER A 5 -5.61 -13.52 -12.42
C SER A 5 -5.62 -13.10 -10.94
N PHE A 6 -6.65 -13.50 -10.20
CA PHE A 6 -6.78 -13.15 -8.78
C PHE A 6 -5.59 -13.64 -7.96
N ILE A 7 -5.22 -14.91 -8.13
CA ILE A 7 -4.06 -15.51 -7.47
C ILE A 7 -2.78 -14.79 -7.87
N PHE A 8 -2.59 -14.54 -9.17
CA PHE A 8 -1.40 -13.87 -9.69
C PHE A 8 -1.19 -12.49 -9.06
N TRP A 9 -2.20 -11.62 -9.14
CA TRP A 9 -2.10 -10.25 -8.61
C TRP A 9 -1.98 -10.21 -7.09
N THR A 10 -2.66 -11.12 -6.40
CA THR A 10 -2.51 -11.29 -4.95
C THR A 10 -1.06 -11.65 -4.60
N LEU A 11 -0.47 -12.63 -5.27
CA LEU A 11 0.92 -13.03 -5.03
C LEU A 11 1.89 -11.89 -5.36
N VAL A 12 1.75 -11.22 -6.50
CA VAL A 12 2.59 -10.07 -6.87
C VAL A 12 2.55 -8.98 -5.81
N PHE A 13 1.36 -8.64 -5.31
CA PHE A 13 1.18 -7.62 -4.28
C PHE A 13 1.83 -8.03 -2.95
N PHE A 14 1.49 -9.20 -2.41
CA PHE A 14 2.01 -9.65 -1.11
C PHE A 14 3.51 -9.92 -1.15
N THR A 15 4.03 -10.54 -2.20
CA THR A 15 5.48 -10.75 -2.35
C THR A 15 6.21 -9.41 -2.41
N THR A 16 5.69 -8.43 -3.15
CA THR A 16 6.31 -7.10 -3.20
C THR A 16 6.29 -6.45 -1.82
N LEU A 17 5.17 -6.47 -1.11
CA LEU A 17 5.08 -5.91 0.25
C LEU A 17 6.10 -6.57 1.20
N VAL A 18 6.18 -7.89 1.21
CA VAL A 18 7.14 -8.63 2.04
C VAL A 18 8.57 -8.23 1.70
N VAL A 19 8.92 -8.15 0.41
CA VAL A 19 10.27 -7.75 -0.02
C VAL A 19 10.60 -6.31 0.40
N LEU A 20 9.68 -5.37 0.19
CA LEU A 20 9.87 -3.96 0.55
C LEU A 20 10.06 -3.80 2.07
N CYS A 21 9.25 -4.50 2.87
CA CYS A 21 9.36 -4.51 4.33
C CYS A 21 10.67 -5.18 4.79
N TYR A 22 11.02 -6.34 4.22
CA TYR A 22 12.25 -7.06 4.57
C TYR A 22 13.51 -6.24 4.27
N LYS A 23 13.52 -5.52 3.15
CA LYS A 23 14.61 -4.63 2.77
C LYS A 23 14.58 -3.28 3.49
N ALA A 24 13.61 -3.05 4.38
CA ALA A 24 13.41 -1.80 5.11
C ALA A 24 13.49 -0.57 4.18
N VAL A 25 12.87 -0.68 3.00
CA VAL A 25 12.93 0.36 1.97
C VAL A 25 12.26 1.63 2.47
N GLU A 26 12.80 2.78 2.07
CA GLU A 26 12.19 4.08 2.36
C GLU A 26 10.71 4.12 1.94
N LEU A 27 9.86 4.72 2.78
CA LEU A 27 8.41 4.76 2.55
C LEU A 27 8.05 5.34 1.18
N ARG A 28 8.77 6.36 0.71
CA ARG A 28 8.54 6.97 -0.61
C ARG A 28 8.76 5.97 -1.74
N THR A 29 9.88 5.26 -1.71
CA THR A 29 10.22 4.25 -2.71
C THR A 29 9.24 3.08 -2.67
N ALA A 30 8.84 2.62 -1.47
CA ALA A 30 7.81 1.61 -1.30
C ALA A 30 6.44 2.06 -1.87
N THR A 31 6.06 3.32 -1.64
CA THR A 31 4.81 3.90 -2.16
C THR A 31 4.83 3.99 -3.68
N ILE A 32 5.94 4.40 -4.29
CA ILE A 32 6.08 4.43 -5.75
C ILE A 32 5.94 3.02 -6.33
N ALA A 33 6.63 2.02 -5.75
CA ALA A 33 6.53 0.64 -6.19
C ALA A 33 5.10 0.08 -6.09
N ALA A 34 4.42 0.32 -4.96
CA ALA A 34 3.02 -0.07 -4.77
C ALA A 34 2.09 0.63 -5.79
N GLY A 35 2.33 1.91 -6.08
CA GLY A 35 1.56 2.67 -7.07
C GLY A 35 1.73 2.15 -8.49
N VAL A 36 2.96 1.79 -8.89
CA VAL A 36 3.23 1.17 -10.20
C VAL A 36 2.51 -0.18 -10.32
N ILE A 37 2.54 -1.00 -9.27
CA ILE A 37 1.82 -2.29 -9.26
C ILE A 37 0.31 -2.08 -9.32
N LEU A 38 -0.24 -1.12 -8.57
CA LEU A 38 -1.66 -0.81 -8.60
C LEU A 38 -2.12 -0.30 -9.97
N LEU A 39 -1.31 0.53 -10.64
CA LEU A 39 -1.57 0.95 -12.01
C LEU A 39 -1.56 -0.24 -12.98
N ALA A 40 -0.54 -1.10 -12.90
CA ALA A 40 -0.47 -2.30 -13.73
C ALA A 40 -1.68 -3.22 -13.49
N TYR A 41 -2.07 -3.41 -12.23
CA TYR A 41 -3.25 -4.18 -11.84
C TYR A 41 -4.55 -3.57 -12.37
N THR A 42 -4.69 -2.25 -12.33
CA THR A 42 -5.86 -1.52 -12.84
C THR A 42 -6.05 -1.77 -14.34
N ILE A 43 -4.96 -1.81 -15.11
CA ILE A 43 -5.00 -1.95 -16.58
C ILE A 43 -5.11 -3.42 -17.01
N LEU A 44 -4.37 -4.32 -16.35
CA LEU A 44 -4.18 -5.70 -16.81
C LEU A 44 -4.97 -6.74 -15.99
N GLY A 45 -5.42 -6.39 -14.78
CA GLY A 45 -6.00 -7.34 -13.83
C GLY A 45 -7.48 -7.61 -13.98
N ASP A 46 -8.22 -6.76 -14.71
CA ASP A 46 -9.69 -6.77 -14.77
C ASP A 46 -10.35 -6.90 -13.37
N PRO A 47 -10.01 -5.99 -12.44
CA PRO A 47 -10.52 -6.05 -11.07
C PRO A 47 -12.00 -5.68 -11.01
N GLY A 48 -12.70 -6.22 -10.01
CA GLY A 48 -14.06 -5.75 -9.71
C GLY A 48 -14.05 -4.29 -9.24
N ASN A 49 -14.98 -3.48 -9.73
CA ASN A 49 -14.99 -2.02 -9.50
C ASN A 49 -14.91 -1.61 -8.01
N ILE A 50 -15.57 -2.35 -7.11
CA ILE A 50 -15.55 -2.04 -5.66
C ILE A 50 -14.18 -2.35 -5.05
N PHE A 51 -13.58 -3.49 -5.37
CA PHE A 51 -12.26 -3.86 -4.86
C PHE A 51 -11.19 -2.90 -5.36
N LEU A 52 -11.25 -2.55 -6.65
CA LEU A 52 -10.35 -1.54 -7.22
C LEU A 52 -10.46 -0.20 -6.51
N ALA A 53 -11.69 0.25 -6.19
CA ALA A 53 -11.89 1.49 -5.44
C ALA A 53 -11.27 1.42 -4.03
N ILE A 54 -11.43 0.29 -3.33
CA ILE A 54 -10.79 0.06 -2.02
C ILE A 54 -9.27 0.14 -2.16
N ASP A 55 -8.68 -0.51 -3.17
CA ASP A 55 -7.23 -0.50 -3.39
C ASP A 55 -6.70 0.92 -3.62
N TRP A 56 -7.40 1.73 -4.41
CA TRP A 56 -7.05 3.14 -4.63
C TRP A 56 -7.20 4.01 -3.38
N VAL A 57 -8.23 3.79 -2.57
CA VAL A 57 -8.40 4.49 -1.29
C VAL A 57 -7.28 4.13 -0.31
N MET A 58 -6.94 2.85 -0.21
CA MET A 58 -5.83 2.37 0.60
C MET A 58 -4.49 2.95 0.11
N PHE A 59 -4.32 3.05 -1.20
CA PHE A 59 -3.14 3.68 -1.78
C PHE A 59 -3.07 5.19 -1.48
N ALA A 60 -4.18 5.92 -1.58
CA ALA A 60 -4.24 7.33 -1.20
C ALA A 60 -3.88 7.54 0.28
N LEU A 61 -4.31 6.64 1.16
CA LEU A 61 -3.90 6.64 2.57
C LEU A 61 -2.39 6.42 2.71
N LEU A 62 -1.80 5.47 1.98
CA LEU A 62 -0.35 5.24 1.98
C LEU A 62 0.42 6.48 1.48
N VAL A 63 -0.05 7.13 0.42
CA VAL A 63 0.51 8.38 -0.09
C VAL A 63 0.46 9.46 0.99
N SER A 64 -0.64 9.57 1.74
CA SER A 64 -0.76 10.55 2.83
C SER A 64 0.31 10.38 3.92
N PHE A 65 0.74 9.14 4.21
CA PHE A 65 1.82 8.88 5.18
C PHE A 65 3.20 9.34 4.71
N ASN A 66 3.38 9.68 3.44
CA ASN A 66 4.60 10.33 2.96
C ASN A 66 4.68 11.80 3.36
N ILE A 67 3.57 12.41 3.78
CA ILE A 67 3.52 13.77 4.34
C ILE A 67 3.99 13.72 5.80
N PRO A 68 5.12 14.37 6.15
CA PRO A 68 5.67 14.30 7.51
C PRO A 68 4.68 14.73 8.61
N GLU A 69 3.87 15.75 8.34
CA GLU A 69 2.87 16.30 9.27
C GLU A 69 1.80 15.25 9.61
N VAL A 70 1.29 14.55 8.59
CA VAL A 70 0.30 13.48 8.75
C VAL A 70 0.89 12.35 9.58
N ARG A 71 2.07 11.85 9.19
CA ARG A 71 2.74 10.76 9.90
C ARG A 71 3.04 11.11 11.36
N ARG A 72 3.51 12.33 11.62
CA ARG A 72 3.81 12.79 12.98
C ARG A 72 2.55 12.89 13.84
N ASN A 73 1.49 13.52 13.33
CA ASN A 73 0.30 13.86 14.12
C ASN A 73 -0.62 12.65 14.37
N TYR A 74 -0.68 11.71 13.42
CA TYR A 74 -1.61 10.59 13.49
C TYR A 74 -0.96 9.24 13.80
N VAL A 75 0.35 9.08 13.56
CA VAL A 75 1.06 7.82 13.82
C VAL A 75 2.07 8.00 14.96
N SER A 76 3.15 8.75 14.74
CA SER A 76 4.28 8.80 15.68
C SER A 76 3.88 9.37 17.05
N SER A 77 3.14 10.48 17.09
CA SER A 77 2.72 11.09 18.36
C SER A 77 1.73 10.22 19.14
N GLN A 78 0.87 9.46 18.46
CA GLN A 78 -0.08 8.55 19.11
C GLN A 78 0.64 7.35 19.71
N ILE A 79 1.60 6.77 18.98
CA ILE A 79 2.47 5.70 19.49
C ILE A 79 3.25 6.18 20.72
N LEU A 80 3.80 7.40 20.68
CA LEU A 80 4.52 7.97 21.83
C LEU A 80 3.61 8.23 23.04
N LYS A 81 2.35 8.64 22.83
CA LYS A 81 1.38 8.79 23.93
C LYS A 81 1.07 7.45 24.59
N PHE A 82 0.87 6.41 23.79
CA PHE A 82 0.65 5.05 24.28
C PHE A 82 1.85 4.54 25.07
N TYR A 83 3.08 4.73 24.57
CA TYR A 83 4.30 4.30 25.26
C TYR A 83 4.55 5.03 26.60
N LYS A 84 4.08 6.27 26.74
CA LYS A 84 4.25 7.08 27.95
C LYS A 84 3.15 6.86 29.01
N SER A 85 2.10 6.10 28.69
CA SER A 85 1.07 5.70 29.64
C SER A 85 1.50 4.43 30.37
#